data_AF-A0A5C8ECM2-F1
#
_entry.id   AF-A0A5C8ECM2-F1
#
_cell.length_a   1.000
_cell.length_b   1.000
_cell.length_c   1.000
_cell.angle_alpha   90.00
_cell.angle_beta   90.00
_cell.angle_gamma   90.00
#
_symmetry.space_group_name_H-M   'P 1'
#
loop_
_entity.id
_entity.type
_entity.pdbx_description
1 polymer ?
#
loop_
_entity_poly.entity_id
_entity_poly.type
_entity_poly.pdbx_seq_one_letter_code
_entity_poly.pdbx_strand_id
1 'polypeptide(L)'
;MKKYLLFILLCLASNLFAISPKGLYLSPKFMFSHDANNAYIKDNGKQGYFNYLGFSLALGYGITTENTVSPVRLEFEYSIGKAVGMKKNFLTHTLLGTIYYDINFFFTNEEVNNQTKEDILKNQYPLFSIYLGFSIGTKVNTQLKMKKL
;
A
#
# COMPACT_ATOMS: atom_id res chain seq x y z
N MET A 1 17.95 16.88 13.44
CA MET A 1 17.37 15.57 13.79
C MET A 1 16.48 14.98 12.68
N LYS A 2 15.45 15.68 12.16
CA LYS A 2 14.56 15.13 11.09
C LYS A 2 15.28 14.68 9.81
N LYS A 3 16.34 15.36 9.37
CA LYS A 3 17.09 15.04 8.14
C LYS A 3 17.86 13.72 8.22
N TYR A 4 18.28 13.31 9.43
CA TYR A 4 19.01 12.06 9.65
C TYR A 4 18.08 10.86 9.84
N LEU A 5 16.81 11.10 10.19
CA LEU A 5 15.83 10.02 10.37
C LEU A 5 15.57 9.27 9.06
N LEU A 6 15.47 9.98 7.94
CA LEU A 6 15.29 9.37 6.62
C LEU A 6 16.49 8.49 6.24
N PHE A 7 17.71 8.97 6.53
CA PHE A 7 18.95 8.26 6.26
C PHE A 7 19.09 7.01 7.15
N ILE A 8 18.73 7.12 8.43
CA ILE A 8 18.68 5.98 9.37
C ILE A 8 17.61 4.97 8.94
N LEU A 9 16.44 5.42 8.46
CA LEU A 9 15.39 4.54 7.93
C LEU A 9 15.87 3.76 6.70
N LEU A 10 16.57 4.42 5.78
CA LEU A 10 17.15 3.83 4.58
C LEU A 10 18.22 2.78 4.91
N CYS A 11 19.10 3.05 5.88
CA CYS A 11 20.14 2.11 6.31
C CYS A 11 19.61 0.94 7.16
N LEU A 12 18.54 1.14 7.93
CA LEU A 12 17.87 0.05 8.64
C LEU A 12 17.08 -0.85 7.68
N ALA A 13 16.48 -0.26 6.64
CA ALA A 13 15.81 -1.00 5.58
C ALA A 13 16.76 -1.98 4.89
N SER A 14 17.97 -1.56 4.52
CA SER A 14 18.95 -2.44 3.85
C SER A 14 19.34 -3.67 4.68
N ASN A 15 19.44 -3.55 6.00
CA ASN A 15 19.73 -4.70 6.88
C ASN A 15 18.50 -5.58 7.13
N LEU A 16 17.29 -5.00 7.15
CA LEU A 16 16.04 -5.78 7.21
C LEU A 16 15.86 -6.67 5.97
N PHE A 17 16.25 -6.17 4.79
CA PHE A 17 16.14 -6.90 3.53
C PHE A 17 17.23 -7.96 3.33
N ALA A 18 18.34 -7.89 4.06
CA ALA A 18 19.42 -8.87 3.95
C ALA A 18 19.06 -10.26 4.54
N ILE A 19 18.09 -10.32 5.46
CA ILE A 19 17.64 -11.56 6.14
C ILE A 19 16.14 -11.84 5.86
N SER A 20 15.48 -11.01 5.04
CA SER A 20 14.04 -11.17 4.82
C SER A 20 13.76 -12.45 4.01
N PRO A 21 12.76 -13.26 4.41
CA PRO A 21 12.30 -14.38 3.61
C PRO A 21 12.01 -13.96 2.17
N LYS A 22 12.35 -14.81 1.20
CA LYS A 22 12.03 -14.58 -0.22
C LYS A 22 10.55 -14.24 -0.34
N GLY A 23 10.25 -13.09 -0.94
CA GLY A 23 8.89 -12.58 -1.12
C GLY A 23 8.40 -11.58 -0.06
N LEU A 24 9.12 -11.36 1.06
CA LEU A 24 8.76 -10.32 2.03
C LEU A 24 9.20 -8.94 1.52
N TYR A 25 8.32 -7.94 1.62
CA TYR A 25 8.62 -6.56 1.21
C TYR A 25 7.91 -5.52 2.08
N LEU A 26 8.41 -4.28 2.04
CA LEU A 26 7.73 -3.11 2.59
C LEU A 26 7.32 -2.17 1.45
N SER A 27 6.09 -1.68 1.50
CA SER A 27 5.52 -0.83 0.46
C SER A 27 4.96 0.46 1.07
N PRO A 28 5.71 1.58 0.99
CA PRO A 28 5.19 2.89 1.38
C PRO A 28 4.22 3.41 0.31
N LYS A 29 3.07 3.96 0.72
CA LYS A 29 2.05 4.46 -0.21
C LYS A 29 1.51 5.83 0.22
N PHE A 30 0.96 6.55 -0.75
CA PHE A 30 0.15 7.75 -0.49
C PHE A 30 -1.32 7.35 -0.44
N MET A 31 -2.04 7.88 0.53
CA MET A 31 -3.45 7.57 0.75
C MET A 31 -4.31 8.80 0.45
N PHE A 32 -5.33 8.61 -0.38
CA PHE A 32 -6.51 9.47 -0.43
C PHE A 32 -7.74 8.64 -0.09
N SER A 33 -8.61 9.17 0.77
CA SER A 33 -9.85 8.49 1.15
C SER A 33 -11.00 9.48 1.20
N HIS A 34 -12.12 9.11 0.58
CA HIS A 34 -13.38 9.83 0.65
C HIS A 34 -14.36 9.05 1.54
N ASP A 35 -14.92 9.72 2.54
CA ASP A 35 -15.88 9.12 3.47
C ASP A 35 -17.28 9.67 3.23
N ALA A 36 -18.00 9.01 2.33
CA ALA A 36 -19.38 9.34 1.97
C ALA A 36 -20.39 9.00 3.08
N ASN A 37 -20.01 8.17 4.05
CA ASN A 37 -20.91 7.73 5.13
C ASN A 37 -21.01 8.76 6.26
N ASN A 38 -20.01 9.64 6.39
CA ASN A 38 -19.96 10.67 7.42
C ASN A 38 -20.10 12.06 6.80
N ALA A 39 -21.32 12.61 6.83
CA ALA A 39 -21.58 13.97 6.40
C ALA A 39 -21.34 14.99 7.53
N TYR A 40 -20.92 16.21 7.18
CA TYR A 40 -20.83 17.34 8.10
C TYR A 40 -21.36 18.62 7.45
N ILE A 41 -21.75 19.61 8.26
CA ILE A 41 -22.15 20.93 7.77
C ILE A 41 -20.91 21.82 7.68
N LYS A 42 -20.65 22.37 6.49
CA LYS A 42 -19.56 23.31 6.23
C LYS A 42 -19.89 24.69 6.83
N ASP A 43 -18.87 25.54 6.96
CA ASP A 43 -19.02 26.94 7.41
C ASP A 43 -20.04 27.74 6.57
N ASN A 44 -20.28 27.35 5.31
CA ASN A 44 -21.25 27.99 4.42
C ASN A 44 -22.66 27.35 4.44
N GLY A 45 -22.96 26.50 5.43
CA GLY A 45 -24.26 25.84 5.59
C GLY A 45 -24.51 24.67 4.63
N LYS A 46 -23.63 24.40 3.67
CA LYS A 46 -23.77 23.25 2.75
C LYS A 46 -23.27 21.97 3.40
N GLN A 47 -23.85 20.84 2.97
CA GLN A 47 -23.35 19.51 3.33
C GLN A 47 -21.96 19.26 2.71
N GLY A 48 -21.10 18.60 3.48
CA GLY A 48 -19.78 18.13 3.09
C GLY A 48 -19.54 16.71 3.55
N TYR A 49 -18.54 16.07 2.95
CA TYR A 49 -18.05 14.74 3.31
C TYR A 49 -16.57 14.83 3.66
N PHE A 50 -16.11 13.96 4.55
CA PHE A 50 -14.71 13.96 4.94
C PHE A 50 -13.86 13.41 3.81
N ASN A 51 -12.77 14.12 3.53
CA ASN A 51 -11.72 13.68 2.62
C ASN A 51 -10.42 13.64 3.41
N TYR A 52 -9.66 12.57 3.26
CA TYR A 52 -8.42 12.35 3.99
C TYR A 52 -7.26 12.23 3.01
N LEU A 53 -6.17 12.90 3.33
CA LEU A 53 -4.87 12.71 2.67
C LEU A 53 -3.87 12.22 3.69
N GLY A 54 -2.99 11.31 3.29
CA GLY A 54 -1.98 10.78 4.18
C GLY A 54 -1.06 9.78 3.55
N PHE A 55 -0.49 8.95 4.42
CA PHE A 55 0.52 7.97 4.08
C PHE A 55 0.14 6.62 4.67
N SER A 56 0.58 5.56 4.01
CA SER A 56 0.47 4.21 4.51
C SER A 56 1.75 3.44 4.34
N LEU A 57 1.92 2.41 5.15
CA LEU A 57 3.00 1.45 5.04
C LEU A 57 2.39 0.06 5.08
N ALA A 58 2.66 -0.72 4.05
CA ALA A 58 2.26 -2.12 3.97
C ALA A 58 3.47 -3.02 4.19
N LEU A 59 3.28 -4.04 5.04
CA LEU A 59 4.13 -5.23 5.08
C LEU A 59 3.50 -6.27 4.17
N GLY A 60 4.21 -6.59 3.09
CA GLY A 60 3.74 -7.49 2.05
C GLY A 60 4.53 -8.80 2.03
N TYR A 61 3.87 -9.87 1.62
CA TYR A 61 4.47 -11.17 1.35
C TYR A 61 3.92 -11.74 0.04
N GLY A 62 4.80 -11.92 -0.94
CA GLY A 62 4.50 -12.68 -2.15
C GLY A 62 4.70 -14.18 -1.89
N ILE A 63 3.66 -14.97 -2.14
CA ILE A 63 3.71 -16.42 -1.90
C ILE A 63 4.78 -17.03 -2.81
N THR A 64 5.83 -17.61 -2.23
CA THR A 64 6.95 -18.14 -3.03
C THR A 64 6.48 -19.19 -4.03
N THR A 65 6.83 -18.98 -5.30
CA THR A 65 6.63 -19.93 -6.39
C THR A 65 7.96 -20.29 -7.03
N GLU A 66 7.99 -21.32 -7.88
CA GLU A 66 9.14 -21.59 -8.76
C GLU A 66 9.38 -20.46 -9.77
N ASN A 67 8.33 -19.74 -10.16
CA ASN A 67 8.41 -18.59 -11.04
C ASN A 67 9.11 -17.40 -10.36
N THR A 68 9.74 -16.52 -11.16
CA THR A 68 10.41 -15.30 -10.68
C THR A 68 9.46 -14.38 -9.90
N VAL A 69 8.20 -14.34 -10.33
CA VAL A 69 7.13 -13.52 -9.73
C VAL A 69 6.01 -14.41 -9.21
N SER A 70 5.55 -14.11 -7.98
CA SER A 70 4.40 -14.77 -7.40
C SER A 70 3.11 -14.20 -7.98
N PRO A 71 2.13 -15.05 -8.37
CA PRO A 71 0.83 -14.58 -8.79
C PRO A 71 -0.05 -14.17 -7.60
N VAL A 72 0.33 -14.46 -6.36
CA VAL A 72 -0.49 -14.16 -5.17
C VAL A 72 0.33 -13.45 -4.11
N ARG A 73 -0.19 -12.31 -3.64
CA ARG A 73 0.46 -11.52 -2.59
C ARG A 73 -0.51 -11.20 -1.47
N LEU A 74 0.01 -11.15 -0.26
CA LEU A 74 -0.69 -10.69 0.93
C LEU A 74 -0.06 -9.39 1.38
N GLU A 75 -0.88 -8.40 1.76
CA GLU A 75 -0.40 -7.17 2.39
C GLU A 75 -1.19 -6.88 3.66
N PHE A 76 -0.47 -6.52 4.72
CA PHE A 76 -1.03 -5.88 5.89
C PHE A 76 -0.58 -4.43 5.93
N GLU A 77 -1.53 -3.51 5.86
CA GLU A 77 -1.30 -2.09 5.71
C GLU A 77 -1.81 -1.30 6.91
N TYR A 78 -0.99 -0.38 7.38
CA TYR A 78 -1.38 0.67 8.30
C TYR A 78 -1.35 2.02 7.60
N SER A 79 -2.46 2.73 7.68
CA SER A 79 -2.67 4.05 7.09
C SER A 79 -2.91 5.11 8.15
N ILE A 80 -2.31 6.29 7.99
CA ILE A 80 -2.63 7.50 8.75
C ILE A 80 -3.04 8.61 7.79
N GLY A 81 -4.21 9.20 8.02
CA GLY A 81 -4.78 10.25 7.19
C GLY A 81 -5.21 11.48 7.99
N LYS A 82 -5.10 12.66 7.39
CA LYS A 82 -5.60 13.91 7.93
C LYS A 82 -6.77 14.42 7.10
N ALA A 83 -7.84 14.85 7.77
CA ALA A 83 -8.96 15.50 7.09
C ALA A 83 -8.51 16.79 6.39
N VAL A 84 -8.94 16.96 5.14
CA VAL A 84 -8.63 18.11 4.30
C VAL A 84 -9.89 18.95 4.10
N GLY A 85 -9.73 20.27 4.02
CA GLY A 85 -10.85 21.20 3.84
C GLY A 85 -11.61 21.53 5.13
N MET A 86 -11.04 21.21 6.30
CA MET A 86 -11.63 21.51 7.61
C MET A 86 -10.63 22.27 8.50
N LYS A 87 -11.13 23.21 9.31
CA LYS A 87 -10.32 23.96 10.28
C LYS A 87 -9.84 23.08 11.45
N LYS A 88 -10.60 22.05 11.82
CA LYS A 88 -10.25 21.14 12.91
C LYS A 88 -9.26 20.09 12.42
N ASN A 89 -8.22 19.83 13.21
CA ASN A 89 -7.27 18.76 12.96
C ASN A 89 -7.90 17.43 13.35
N PHE A 90 -8.38 16.71 12.35
CA PHE A 90 -8.95 15.38 12.52
C PHE A 90 -8.06 14.36 11.82
N LEU A 91 -7.67 13.32 12.57
CA LEU A 91 -6.83 12.24 12.09
C LEU A 91 -7.62 10.94 12.05
N THR A 92 -7.38 10.15 11.02
CA THR A 92 -7.90 8.80 10.87
C THR A 92 -6.74 7.80 10.80
N HIS A 93 -6.92 6.66 11.44
CA HIS A 93 -6.01 5.53 11.38
C HIS A 93 -6.77 4.33 10.85
N THR A 94 -6.22 3.66 9.84
CA THR A 94 -6.86 2.49 9.20
C THR A 94 -5.91 1.31 9.18
N LEU A 95 -6.42 0.12 9.45
CA LEU A 95 -5.73 -1.14 9.23
C LEU A 95 -6.43 -1.89 8.10
N LEU A 96 -5.67 -2.41 7.15
CA LEU A 96 -6.16 -3.13 5.98
C LEU A 96 -5.36 -4.42 5.80
N GLY A 97 -6.06 -5.53 5.63
CA GLY A 97 -5.49 -6.76 5.07
C GLY A 97 -5.95 -6.90 3.62
N THR A 98 -5.03 -7.16 2.72
CA THR A 98 -5.34 -7.30 1.29
C THR A 98 -4.72 -8.56 0.72
N ILE A 99 -5.49 -9.28 -0.09
CA ILE A 99 -4.98 -10.33 -0.96
C ILE A 99 -5.00 -9.82 -2.40
N TYR A 100 -3.91 -10.00 -3.12
CA TYR A 100 -3.79 -9.64 -4.54
C TYR A 100 -3.54 -10.87 -5.39
N TYR A 101 -4.10 -10.84 -6.60
CA TYR A 101 -3.72 -11.68 -7.71
C TYR A 101 -3.05 -10.84 -8.80
N ASP A 102 -1.88 -11.27 -9.23
CA ASP A 102 -1.03 -10.55 -10.18
C ASP A 102 -1.12 -11.17 -11.58
N ILE A 103 -1.64 -10.40 -12.53
CA ILE A 103 -1.66 -10.74 -13.95
C ILE A 103 -0.39 -10.14 -14.58
N ASN A 104 0.58 -11.00 -14.89
CA ASN A 104 1.91 -10.61 -15.34
C ASN A 104 2.05 -10.74 -16.85
N PHE A 105 2.60 -9.71 -17.50
CA PHE A 105 2.77 -9.67 -18.95
C PHE A 105 4.25 -9.63 -19.31
N PHE A 106 4.67 -10.68 -20.01
CA PHE A 106 6.05 -10.89 -20.45
C PHE A 106 6.14 -10.60 -21.95
N PHE A 107 7.25 -10.00 -22.35
CA PHE A 107 7.57 -9.72 -23.75
C PHE A 107 8.83 -10.50 -24.10
N THR A 108 8.79 -11.25 -25.18
CA THR A 108 9.95 -11.99 -25.69
C THR A 108 10.01 -11.85 -27.20
N ASN A 109 11.23 -11.85 -27.72
CA ASN A 109 11.50 -11.95 -29.16
C ASN A 109 11.70 -13.40 -29.60
N GLU A 110 11.71 -14.35 -28.66
CA GLU A 110 11.86 -15.78 -28.91
C GLU A 110 10.52 -16.42 -29.27
N GLU A 111 10.57 -17.47 -30.09
CA GLU A 111 9.38 -18.25 -30.42
C GLU A 111 8.85 -18.97 -29.18
N VAL A 112 7.57 -18.74 -28.86
CA VAL A 112 6.97 -19.27 -27.63
C VAL A 112 6.64 -20.76 -27.78
N ASN A 113 7.54 -21.61 -27.30
CA ASN A 113 7.31 -23.03 -27.05
C ASN A 113 7.33 -23.35 -25.54
N ASN A 114 7.11 -24.62 -25.17
CA ASN A 114 7.04 -25.04 -23.77
C ASN A 114 8.32 -24.75 -22.97
N GLN A 115 9.49 -24.91 -23.58
CA GLN A 115 10.77 -24.76 -22.91
C GLN A 115 11.14 -23.28 -22.72
N THR A 116 10.96 -22.46 -23.75
CA THR A 116 11.13 -20.99 -23.66
C THR A 116 10.09 -20.38 -22.72
N LYS A 117 8.86 -20.90 -22.67
CA LYS A 117 7.83 -20.42 -21.72
C LYS A 117 8.26 -20.65 -20.27
N GLU A 118 8.77 -21.84 -19.97
CA GLU A 118 9.25 -22.16 -18.63
C GLU A 118 10.45 -21.28 -18.25
N ASP A 119 11.38 -21.08 -19.18
CA ASP A 119 12.53 -20.20 -18.98
C ASP A 119 12.12 -18.74 -18.70
N ILE A 120 11.19 -18.19 -19.51
CA ILE A 120 10.63 -16.85 -19.31
C ILE A 120 10.00 -16.72 -17.92
N LEU A 121 9.18 -17.71 -17.49
CA LEU A 121 8.51 -17.65 -16.20
C LEU A 121 9.46 -17.78 -15.00
N LYS A 122 10.59 -18.48 -15.16
CA LYS A 122 11.58 -18.73 -14.10
C LYS A 122 12.67 -17.67 -14.01
N ASN A 123 13.03 -17.05 -15.14
CA ASN A 123 14.22 -16.21 -15.23
C ASN A 123 13.94 -14.75 -15.65
N GLN A 124 12.75 -14.41 -16.14
CA GLN A 124 12.43 -13.03 -16.56
C GLN A 124 11.45 -12.35 -15.61
N TYR A 125 11.57 -11.02 -15.53
CA TYR A 125 10.58 -10.18 -14.86
C TYR A 125 9.55 -9.67 -15.87
N PRO A 126 8.26 -9.59 -15.49
CA PRO A 126 7.24 -9.02 -16.37
C PRO A 126 7.52 -7.55 -16.64
N LEU A 127 7.24 -7.12 -17.87
CA LEU A 127 7.36 -5.71 -18.26
C LEU A 127 6.26 -4.87 -17.60
N PHE A 128 5.07 -5.45 -17.46
CA PHE A 128 3.96 -4.85 -16.76
C PHE A 128 3.10 -5.89 -16.07
N SER A 129 2.41 -5.47 -15.02
CA SER A 129 1.50 -6.31 -14.26
C SER A 129 0.23 -5.54 -13.92
N ILE A 130 -0.91 -6.24 -13.95
CA ILE A 130 -2.19 -5.76 -13.44
C ILE A 130 -2.48 -6.51 -12.15
N TYR A 131 -2.82 -5.78 -11.10
CA TYR A 131 -3.07 -6.36 -9.77
C TYR A 131 -4.55 -6.26 -9.42
N LEU A 132 -5.16 -7.41 -9.15
CA LEU A 132 -6.55 -7.50 -8.69
C LEU A 132 -6.54 -7.83 -7.20
N GLY A 133 -7.04 -6.91 -6.38
CA GLY A 133 -7.00 -7.04 -4.93
C GLY A 133 -8.38 -7.07 -4.29
N PHE A 134 -8.52 -7.87 -3.23
CA PHE A 134 -9.62 -7.75 -2.28
C PHE A 134 -9.06 -7.34 -0.91
N SER A 135 -9.57 -6.22 -0.39
CA SER A 135 -9.14 -5.66 0.89
C SER A 135 -10.26 -5.70 1.92
N ILE A 136 -9.93 -6.09 3.15
CA ILE A 136 -10.79 -5.95 4.32
C ILE A 136 -10.05 -5.15 5.39
N GLY A 137 -10.75 -4.25 6.07
CA GLY A 137 -10.09 -3.37 7.03
C GLY A 137 -11.04 -2.64 7.95
N THR A 138 -10.47 -1.91 8.88
CA THR A 138 -11.21 -1.12 9.87
C THR A 138 -10.51 0.21 10.17
N LYS A 139 -11.31 1.21 10.56
CA LYS A 139 -10.83 2.48 11.11
C LYS A 139 -10.65 2.31 12.62
N VAL A 140 -9.42 2.45 13.10
CA VAL A 140 -9.03 2.14 14.48
C VAL A 140 -9.25 3.32 15.42
N ASN A 141 -9.02 4.55 14.96
CA ASN A 141 -9.21 5.73 15.80
C ASN A 141 -9.48 6.98 14.97
N THR A 142 -10.35 7.81 15.52
CA THR A 142 -10.83 9.05 14.95
C THR A 142 -10.61 10.15 15.98
N GLN A 143 -9.38 10.64 16.11
CA GLN A 143 -9.07 11.61 17.15
C GLN A 143 -9.52 13.01 16.73
N LEU A 144 -10.57 13.51 17.37
CA LEU A 144 -10.82 14.94 17.53
C LEU A 144 -9.83 15.47 18.55
N LYS A 145 -8.67 15.98 18.13
CA LYS A 145 -7.86 16.84 19.00
C LYS A 145 -8.62 18.15 19.22
N MET A 146 -9.52 18.17 20.20
CA MET A 146 -10.02 19.42 20.76
C MET A 146 -8.84 20.10 21.44
N LYS A 147 -8.40 21.23 20.86
CA LYS A 147 -7.47 22.13 21.53
C LYS A 147 -8.17 22.55 22.83
N LYS A 148 -7.66 22.11 23.99
CA LYS A 148 -8.09 22.71 25.27
C LYS A 148 -7.68 24.20 25.20
N LEU A 149 -8.68 25.06 25.28
CA LEU A 149 -8.52 26.50 25.54
C LEU A 149 -7.97 26.70 26.95
#